data_AF-B2B3M8-F1
#
_entry.id   AF-B2B3M8-F1
#
_cell.length_a   1.000
_cell.length_b   1.000
_cell.length_c   1.000
_cell.angle_alpha   90.00
_cell.angle_beta   90.00
_cell.angle_gamma   90.00
#
_symmetry.space_group_name_H-M   'P 1'
#
loop_
_entity.id
_entity.type
_entity.pdbx_description
1 polymer ?
#
loop_
_entity_poly.entity_id
_entity_poly.type
_entity_poly.pdbx_seq_one_letter_code
_entity_poly.pdbx_strand_id
1 'polypeptide(L)'
;MGWWSSLIHGVGSAVDWVKSNSGTIGTAAGIIAKVAGAIADDHSDPVAQIFPNFTKAAQRLKKKAQKGAQAKLDEVSASLPDRIKNDKTRKTEEAASLSDSTFMWVDPAPLNPDGQPNKSLVHDIGKMLAQSSFPTVLKAGNGKGKREGSDSGFLDVALSIGQAIFANMGTDAEYADDDGIVVSPFSISSADGCCTISGCHAYYPIPLGQTGANSVWHAAIVMNKTTTEAYRFHEFASTRALTISQPVKMDNGSGNPQWLVTMSVPWEDAVSASKLAPALLNELQSTDVTQVGWRLYYHSLDGTDQRLKLQCPDGFTPAQAKGLVRGCIKDVVRSSGMLLSPNASPYLTPDILVTMSTLVFGGDN
;
A
#
# COMPACT_ATOMS: atom_id res chain seq x y z
N MET A 1 -4.46 3.63 -17.68
CA MET A 1 -5.60 3.40 -16.75
C MET A 1 -5.08 2.63 -15.55
N GLY A 2 -5.52 3.00 -14.36
CA GLY A 2 -5.20 2.30 -13.10
C GLY A 2 -4.03 2.91 -12.33
N TRP A 3 -4.14 4.17 -11.89
CA TRP A 3 -3.21 4.66 -10.86
C TRP A 3 -3.67 4.31 -9.44
N TRP A 4 -4.94 3.93 -9.31
CA TRP A 4 -5.61 3.29 -8.18
C TRP A 4 -6.87 2.62 -8.75
N SER A 5 -6.92 1.30 -8.89
CA SER A 5 -8.11 0.64 -9.46
C SER A 5 -9.31 0.66 -8.50
N SER A 6 -9.09 0.90 -7.20
CA SER A 6 -10.11 0.94 -6.14
C SER A 6 -10.22 2.28 -5.42
N LEU A 7 -9.17 3.12 -5.35
CA LEU A 7 -9.19 4.39 -4.62
C LEU A 7 -9.54 5.60 -5.47
N ILE A 8 -10.63 6.27 -5.11
CA ILE A 8 -11.04 7.52 -5.73
C ILE A 8 -10.31 8.71 -5.05
N HIS A 9 -9.66 9.55 -5.85
CA HIS A 9 -8.75 10.61 -5.37
C HIS A 9 -9.48 11.84 -4.86
N GLY A 10 -9.68 11.90 -3.55
CA GLY A 10 -10.23 13.06 -2.87
C GLY A 10 -11.75 13.17 -2.99
N VAL A 11 -12.31 14.05 -2.16
CA VAL A 11 -13.76 14.19 -1.99
C VAL A 11 -14.51 14.48 -3.29
N GLY A 12 -13.92 15.24 -4.22
CA GLY A 12 -14.58 15.58 -5.49
C GLY A 12 -14.76 14.41 -6.43
N SER A 13 -13.69 13.67 -6.73
CA SER A 13 -13.83 12.50 -7.60
C SER A 13 -14.67 11.40 -6.93
N ALA A 14 -14.64 11.31 -5.60
CA ALA A 14 -15.43 10.38 -4.80
C ALA A 14 -16.93 10.64 -4.96
N VAL A 15 -17.33 11.90 -4.80
CA VAL A 15 -18.73 12.33 -4.96
C VAL A 15 -19.21 12.11 -6.39
N ASP A 16 -18.42 12.46 -7.40
CA ASP A 16 -18.80 12.27 -8.81
C ASP A 16 -18.93 10.79 -9.17
N TRP A 17 -18.07 9.95 -8.60
CA TRP A 17 -18.16 8.51 -8.78
C TRP A 17 -19.41 7.93 -8.09
N VAL A 18 -19.73 8.33 -6.85
CA VAL A 18 -20.98 7.91 -6.17
C VAL A 18 -22.20 8.36 -6.97
N LYS A 19 -22.19 9.60 -7.50
CA LYS A 19 -23.25 10.11 -8.37
C LYS A 19 -23.44 9.26 -9.62
N SER A 20 -22.35 8.81 -10.22
CA SER A 20 -22.37 8.06 -11.48
C SER A 20 -22.67 6.57 -11.31
N ASN A 21 -22.47 6.01 -10.11
CA ASN A 21 -22.55 4.56 -9.88
C ASN A 21 -23.64 4.13 -8.88
N SER A 22 -24.31 5.07 -8.22
CA SER A 22 -25.44 4.73 -7.34
C SER A 22 -26.76 4.68 -8.11
N GLY A 23 -27.45 3.54 -8.05
CA GLY A 23 -28.80 3.35 -8.58
C GLY A 23 -29.84 4.18 -7.84
N THR A 24 -29.57 4.56 -6.58
CA THR A 24 -30.43 5.43 -5.78
C THR A 24 -29.60 6.52 -5.08
N ILE A 25 -29.30 7.59 -5.82
CA ILE A 25 -28.49 8.72 -5.33
C ILE A 25 -29.02 9.32 -4.02
N GLY A 26 -30.36 9.33 -3.83
CA GLY A 26 -30.99 9.82 -2.60
C GLY A 26 -30.64 8.99 -1.36
N THR A 27 -30.56 7.66 -1.49
CA THR A 27 -30.15 6.77 -0.38
C THR A 27 -28.69 6.97 -0.02
N ALA A 28 -27.82 7.08 -1.03
CA ALA A 28 -26.40 7.36 -0.81
C ALA A 28 -26.21 8.73 -0.13
N ALA A 29 -26.88 9.78 -0.64
CA ALA A 29 -26.86 11.12 -0.06
C ALA A 29 -27.36 11.14 1.39
N GLY A 30 -28.44 10.41 1.70
CA GLY A 30 -29.01 10.32 3.04
C GLY A 30 -28.07 9.66 4.05
N ILE A 31 -27.39 8.56 3.66
CA ILE A 31 -26.39 7.90 4.52
C ILE A 31 -25.20 8.82 4.78
N ILE A 32 -24.69 9.48 3.73
CA ILE A 32 -23.58 10.44 3.85
C ILE A 32 -23.98 11.61 4.76
N ALA A 33 -25.21 12.13 4.63
CA ALA A 33 -25.75 13.21 5.46
C ALA A 33 -25.89 12.79 6.93
N LYS A 34 -26.41 11.58 7.19
CA LYS A 34 -26.50 11.00 8.54
C LYS A 34 -25.10 10.92 9.17
N VAL A 35 -24.13 10.37 8.44
CA VAL A 35 -22.76 10.27 8.94
C VAL A 35 -22.13 11.64 9.12
N ALA A 36 -22.42 12.61 8.26
CA ALA A 36 -21.96 14.00 8.40
C ALA A 36 -22.56 14.73 9.62
N GLY A 37 -23.61 14.18 10.25
CA GLY A 37 -24.36 14.86 11.31
C GLY A 37 -25.18 16.04 10.77
N ALA A 38 -25.50 16.03 9.47
CA ALA A 38 -26.37 17.04 8.88
C ALA A 38 -27.81 16.75 9.28
N ILE A 39 -28.50 17.75 9.85
CA ILE A 39 -29.95 17.72 10.00
C ILE A 39 -30.51 17.83 8.58
N ALA A 40 -31.34 16.88 8.17
CA ALA A 40 -31.98 16.93 6.87
C ALA A 40 -32.82 18.22 6.79
N ASP A 41 -32.37 19.16 5.97
CA ASP A 41 -33.13 20.36 5.67
C ASP A 41 -34.01 20.02 4.46
N ASP A 42 -35.31 19.81 4.71
CA ASP A 42 -36.30 19.31 3.74
C ASP A 42 -36.43 20.18 2.46
N HIS A 43 -35.80 21.35 2.44
CA HIS A 43 -35.82 22.31 1.33
C HIS A 43 -34.54 22.33 0.47
N SER A 44 -33.56 21.50 0.77
CA SER A 44 -32.29 21.47 0.07
C SER A 44 -32.19 20.30 -0.91
N ASP A 45 -31.64 20.54 -2.12
CA ASP A 45 -31.38 19.47 -3.07
C ASP A 45 -30.35 18.48 -2.47
N PRO A 46 -30.74 17.21 -2.22
CA PRO A 46 -29.87 16.20 -1.64
C PRO A 46 -28.59 16.02 -2.44
N VAL A 47 -28.64 16.22 -3.76
CA VAL A 47 -27.52 16.07 -4.69
C VAL A 47 -26.51 17.22 -4.57
N ALA A 48 -26.99 18.43 -4.27
CA ALA A 48 -26.16 19.61 -4.03
C ALA A 48 -25.42 19.52 -2.68
N GLN A 49 -26.02 18.86 -1.69
CA GLN A 49 -25.42 18.69 -0.36
C GLN A 49 -24.45 17.50 -0.22
N ILE A 50 -24.36 16.61 -1.21
CA ILE A 50 -23.48 15.43 -1.12
C ILE A 50 -22.04 15.86 -0.89
N PHE A 51 -21.51 16.84 -1.61
CA PHE A 51 -20.12 17.26 -1.50
C PHE A 51 -19.73 17.81 -0.11
N PRO A 52 -20.44 18.80 0.46
CA PRO A 52 -20.13 19.29 1.79
C PRO A 52 -20.36 18.22 2.87
N ASN A 53 -21.38 17.38 2.72
CA ASN A 53 -21.62 16.28 3.67
C ASN A 53 -20.54 15.20 3.56
N PHE A 54 -20.04 14.89 2.37
CA PHE A 54 -18.95 13.94 2.18
C PHE A 54 -17.66 14.40 2.86
N THR A 55 -17.35 15.71 2.76
CA THR A 55 -16.20 16.30 3.46
C THR A 55 -16.36 16.21 4.98
N LYS A 56 -17.54 16.54 5.51
CA LYS A 56 -17.84 16.44 6.96
C LYS A 56 -17.81 14.99 7.45
N ALA A 57 -18.34 14.05 6.67
CA ALA A 57 -18.31 12.63 6.96
C ALA A 57 -16.87 12.10 7.01
N ALA A 58 -16.01 12.50 6.06
CA ALA A 58 -14.59 12.18 6.07
C ALA A 58 -13.88 12.69 7.34
N GLN A 59 -14.18 13.93 7.77
CA GLN A 59 -13.65 14.49 9.01
C GLN A 59 -14.12 13.72 10.25
N ARG A 60 -15.40 13.31 10.30
CA ARG A 60 -15.92 12.50 11.42
C ARG A 60 -15.30 11.11 11.45
N LEU A 61 -15.17 10.44 10.29
CA LEU A 61 -14.45 9.17 10.15
C LEU A 61 -13.02 9.27 10.68
N LYS A 62 -12.28 10.28 10.22
CA LYS A 62 -10.92 10.56 10.67
C LYS A 62 -10.87 10.76 12.18
N LYS A 63 -11.77 11.57 12.76
CA LYS A 63 -11.81 11.81 14.22
C LYS A 63 -12.07 10.52 15.01
N LYS A 64 -12.96 9.64 14.53
CA LYS A 64 -13.23 8.35 15.18
C LYS A 64 -12.03 7.40 15.06
N ALA A 65 -11.42 7.31 13.88
CA ALA A 65 -10.20 6.53 13.66
C ALA A 65 -9.05 7.04 14.54
N GLN A 66 -8.83 8.35 14.64
CA GLN A 66 -7.83 8.96 15.53
C GLN A 66 -8.06 8.58 16.99
N LYS A 67 -9.30 8.71 17.49
CA LYS A 67 -9.65 8.35 18.88
C LYS A 67 -9.37 6.86 19.15
N GLY A 68 -9.79 5.98 18.24
CA GLY A 68 -9.55 4.54 18.37
C GLY A 68 -8.07 4.16 18.28
N ALA A 69 -7.32 4.81 17.39
CA ALA A 69 -5.89 4.59 17.24
C ALA A 69 -5.10 5.06 18.46
N GLN A 70 -5.49 6.19 19.07
CA GLN A 70 -4.90 6.67 20.32
C GLN A 70 -5.18 5.71 21.47
N ALA A 71 -6.44 5.30 21.65
CA ALA A 71 -6.79 4.33 22.69
C ALA A 71 -6.01 3.02 22.55
N LYS A 72 -5.83 2.54 21.30
CA LYS A 72 -5.03 1.34 21.04
C LYS A 72 -3.54 1.55 21.30
N LEU A 73 -3.00 2.72 20.98
CA LEU A 73 -1.63 3.08 21.29
C LEU A 73 -1.39 3.10 22.81
N ASP A 74 -2.33 3.65 23.58
CA ASP A 74 -2.25 3.69 25.04
C ASP A 74 -2.29 2.28 25.65
N GLU A 75 -3.17 1.41 25.14
CA GLU A 75 -3.25 -0.01 25.53
C GLU A 75 -1.94 -0.77 25.23
N VAL A 76 -1.42 -0.62 24.00
CA VAL A 76 -0.16 -1.23 23.59
C VAL A 76 0.98 -0.71 24.47
N SER A 77 1.03 0.59 24.73
CA SER A 77 2.01 1.24 25.60
C SER A 77 1.99 0.67 27.02
N ALA A 78 0.79 0.43 27.57
CA ALA A 78 0.61 -0.16 28.90
C ALA A 78 1.02 -1.64 28.96
N SER A 79 0.80 -2.40 27.88
CA SER A 79 1.04 -3.87 27.82
C SER A 79 2.51 -4.28 27.63
N LEU A 80 3.41 -3.32 27.35
CA LEU A 80 4.81 -3.64 27.08
C LEU A 80 5.57 -4.12 28.34
N PRO A 81 6.50 -5.10 28.20
CA PRO A 81 7.38 -5.54 29.29
C PRO A 81 8.23 -4.41 29.89
N ASP A 82 8.49 -4.45 31.19
CA ASP A 82 9.21 -3.38 31.92
C ASP A 82 10.64 -3.11 31.41
N ARG A 83 11.30 -4.12 30.84
CA ARG A 83 12.61 -3.96 30.17
C ARG A 83 12.54 -3.03 28.96
N ILE A 84 11.38 -2.99 28.29
CA ILE A 84 11.13 -2.17 27.10
C ILE A 84 10.56 -0.80 27.51
N LYS A 85 9.81 -0.71 28.61
CA LYS A 85 9.33 0.57 29.18
C LYS A 85 10.46 1.46 29.71
N ASN A 86 11.55 0.85 30.20
CA ASN A 86 12.69 1.56 30.78
C ASN A 86 13.82 1.87 29.77
N ASP A 87 13.64 1.54 28.49
CA ASP A 87 14.63 1.82 27.46
C ASP A 87 14.60 3.31 27.07
N LYS A 88 15.54 4.09 27.61
CA LYS A 88 15.70 5.53 27.36
C LYS A 88 15.98 5.86 25.88
N THR A 89 16.32 4.88 25.05
CA THR A 89 16.57 5.05 23.61
C THR A 89 15.31 4.89 22.76
N ARG A 90 14.22 4.37 23.35
CA ARG A 90 12.92 4.29 22.68
C ARG A 90 12.29 5.66 22.67
N LYS A 91 12.54 6.41 21.60
CA LYS A 91 11.60 7.46 21.21
C LYS A 91 10.32 6.74 20.78
N THR A 92 9.28 6.80 21.61
CA THR A 92 7.93 6.95 21.06
C THR A 92 7.99 8.27 20.32
N GLU A 93 8.54 8.27 19.11
CA GLU A 93 8.30 9.37 18.22
C GLU A 93 6.79 9.39 18.10
N GLU A 94 6.17 10.41 18.68
CA GLU A 94 4.95 11.04 18.18
C GLU A 94 5.15 11.54 16.73
N ALA A 95 5.90 10.81 15.90
CA ALA A 95 5.59 10.69 14.50
C ALA A 95 4.45 9.68 14.43
N ALA A 96 3.28 10.09 14.94
CA ALA A 96 2.06 9.84 14.21
C ALA A 96 2.33 10.43 12.81
N SER A 97 3.00 9.66 11.95
CA SER A 97 2.77 9.74 10.53
C SER A 97 1.32 9.31 10.40
N LEU A 98 0.44 10.28 10.65
CA LEU A 98 -0.97 10.15 10.45
C LEU A 98 -1.06 10.00 8.94
N SER A 99 -1.12 8.74 8.48
CA SER A 99 -1.54 8.47 7.12
C SER A 99 -3.03 8.79 7.09
N ASP A 100 -3.37 10.09 7.11
CA ASP A 100 -4.72 10.58 7.04
C ASP A 100 -5.20 10.39 5.62
N SER A 101 -5.65 9.18 5.38
CA SER A 101 -6.12 8.80 4.07
C SER A 101 -7.55 8.40 4.24
N THR A 102 -8.40 9.27 3.73
CA THR A 102 -9.79 8.96 3.50
C THR A 102 -9.85 8.21 2.18
N PHE A 103 -10.46 7.03 2.24
CA PHE A 103 -10.50 6.09 1.15
C PHE A 103 -11.94 5.82 0.75
N MET A 104 -12.11 5.45 -0.51
CA MET A 104 -13.28 4.72 -0.95
C MET A 104 -12.84 3.36 -1.44
N TRP A 105 -13.39 2.28 -0.89
CA TRP A 105 -13.17 0.94 -1.40
C TRP A 105 -14.45 0.39 -1.99
N VAL A 106 -14.39 0.12 -3.30
CA VAL A 106 -15.50 -0.46 -4.04
C VAL A 106 -15.55 -1.96 -3.78
N ASP A 107 -16.74 -2.46 -3.43
CA ASP A 107 -17.01 -3.86 -3.14
C ASP A 107 -15.94 -4.50 -2.22
N PRO A 108 -15.83 -3.99 -0.97
CA PRO A 108 -14.95 -4.57 0.02
C PRO A 108 -15.49 -5.94 0.40
N ALA A 109 -15.02 -6.97 -0.29
CA ALA A 109 -15.38 -8.34 0.00
C ALA A 109 -14.84 -8.74 1.38
N PRO A 110 -15.60 -9.53 2.17
CA PRO A 110 -15.06 -10.20 3.34
C PRO A 110 -13.88 -11.10 2.93
N LEU A 111 -13.18 -11.65 3.93
CA LEU A 111 -12.09 -12.59 3.67
C LEU A 111 -12.56 -13.66 2.66
N ASN A 112 -11.75 -13.89 1.63
CA ASN A 112 -11.93 -15.02 0.71
C ASN A 112 -12.06 -16.32 1.52
N PRO A 113 -12.57 -17.42 0.95
CA PRO A 113 -12.64 -18.71 1.63
C PRO A 113 -11.32 -19.14 2.30
N ASP A 114 -10.19 -18.67 1.77
CA ASP A 114 -8.84 -18.89 2.30
C ASP A 114 -8.46 -17.97 3.49
N GLY A 115 -9.40 -17.18 4.03
CA GLY A 115 -9.16 -16.24 5.13
C GLY A 115 -8.29 -15.04 4.74
N GLN A 116 -8.22 -14.69 3.45
CA GLN A 116 -7.37 -13.62 2.93
C GLN A 116 -8.20 -12.43 2.44
N PRO A 117 -7.80 -11.18 2.75
CA PRO A 117 -8.46 -9.98 2.23
C PRO A 117 -8.29 -9.87 0.70
N ASN A 118 -9.13 -9.04 0.08
CA ASN A 118 -9.02 -8.72 -1.35
C ASN A 118 -7.63 -8.13 -1.67
N LYS A 119 -6.99 -8.62 -2.74
CA LYS A 119 -5.67 -8.16 -3.20
C LYS A 119 -5.62 -6.65 -3.45
N SER A 120 -6.69 -6.04 -3.95
CA SER A 120 -6.74 -4.58 -4.20
C SER A 120 -6.61 -3.78 -2.89
N LEU A 121 -7.26 -4.24 -1.82
CA LEU A 121 -7.16 -3.60 -0.51
C LEU A 121 -5.76 -3.77 0.10
N VAL A 122 -5.16 -4.95 -0.04
CA VAL A 122 -3.78 -5.18 0.42
C VAL A 122 -2.79 -4.30 -0.33
N HIS A 123 -2.95 -4.15 -1.65
CA HIS A 123 -2.12 -3.26 -2.47
C HIS A 123 -2.26 -1.79 -2.03
N ASP A 124 -3.48 -1.30 -1.85
CA ASP A 124 -3.76 0.07 -1.40
C ASP A 124 -3.13 0.35 -0.03
N ILE A 125 -3.27 -0.57 0.93
CA ILE A 125 -2.65 -0.46 2.26
C ILE A 125 -1.13 -0.51 2.15
N GLY A 126 -0.57 -1.41 1.34
CA GLY A 126 0.88 -1.51 1.12
C GLY A 126 1.49 -0.21 0.60
N LYS A 127 0.81 0.43 -0.35
CA LYS A 127 1.23 1.73 -0.90
C LYS A 127 1.08 2.86 0.12
N MET A 128 -0.02 2.89 0.89
CA MET A 128 -0.19 3.85 2.00
C MET A 128 0.95 3.71 3.03
N LEU A 129 1.30 2.48 3.43
CA LEU A 129 2.39 2.21 4.36
C LEU A 129 3.71 2.77 3.83
N ALA A 130 4.05 2.45 2.57
CA ALA A 130 5.28 2.93 1.94
C ALA A 130 5.34 4.47 1.87
N GLN A 131 4.26 5.12 1.43
CA GLN A 131 4.19 6.59 1.34
C GLN A 131 4.28 7.28 2.70
N SER A 132 3.76 6.62 3.74
CA SER A 132 3.73 7.15 5.10
C SER A 132 4.99 6.76 5.91
N SER A 133 6.01 6.18 5.24
CA SER A 133 7.23 5.69 5.87
C SER A 133 6.98 4.68 7.00
N PHE A 134 5.97 3.82 6.85
CA PHE A 134 5.78 2.64 7.69
C PHE A 134 6.45 1.44 7.03
N PRO A 135 6.95 0.49 7.83
CA PRO A 135 7.51 -0.73 7.28
C PRO A 135 6.39 -1.56 6.64
N THR A 136 6.67 -2.07 5.44
CA THR A 136 5.77 -2.94 4.69
C THR A 136 5.96 -4.41 5.07
N VAL A 137 7.10 -4.72 5.70
CA VAL A 137 7.47 -6.04 6.18
C VAL A 137 8.02 -5.96 7.61
N LEU A 138 7.59 -6.86 8.48
CA LEU A 138 8.12 -7.01 9.84
C LEU A 138 8.75 -8.39 10.03
N LYS A 139 9.64 -8.54 11.02
CA LYS A 139 10.21 -9.86 11.36
C LYS A 139 9.16 -10.72 12.07
N ALA A 140 8.86 -11.89 11.50
CA ALA A 140 7.97 -12.88 12.10
C ALA A 140 8.74 -13.73 13.13
N GLY A 141 8.05 -14.17 14.17
CA GLY A 141 8.66 -14.94 15.26
C GLY A 141 8.94 -16.38 14.83
N ASN A 142 10.02 -16.95 15.35
CA ASN A 142 10.30 -18.38 15.19
C ASN A 142 9.40 -19.20 16.14
N GLY A 143 8.09 -19.34 15.87
CA GLY A 143 7.29 -20.34 16.59
C GLY A 143 5.76 -20.20 16.56
N LYS A 144 5.10 -21.34 16.25
CA LYS A 144 3.69 -21.75 16.49
C LYS A 144 2.53 -21.00 15.82
N GLY A 145 2.82 -20.09 14.89
CA GLY A 145 1.84 -19.52 13.97
C GLY A 145 2.23 -19.68 12.49
N LYS A 146 3.08 -20.68 12.17
CA LYS A 146 3.40 -21.00 10.77
C LYS A 146 2.09 -21.38 10.08
N ARG A 147 1.53 -20.48 9.27
CA ARG A 147 0.67 -20.91 8.17
C ARG A 147 1.57 -21.77 7.28
N GLU A 148 1.18 -23.01 7.06
CA GLU A 148 1.85 -23.90 6.10
C GLU A 148 2.02 -23.13 4.78
N GLY A 149 3.27 -22.83 4.42
CA GLY A 149 3.63 -22.04 3.23
C GLY A 149 4.45 -20.76 3.46
N SER A 150 4.59 -20.22 4.69
CA SER A 150 5.41 -19.01 4.93
C SER A 150 6.83 -19.36 5.43
N ASP A 151 7.72 -19.74 4.52
CA ASP A 151 9.16 -19.98 4.81
C ASP A 151 9.98 -18.69 5.00
N SER A 152 9.35 -17.52 4.87
CA SER A 152 9.97 -16.25 5.21
C SER A 152 9.75 -15.96 6.69
N GLY A 153 10.82 -15.78 7.48
CA GLY A 153 10.77 -15.22 8.84
C GLY A 153 10.32 -13.74 8.88
N PHE A 154 9.39 -13.37 8.00
CA PHE A 154 8.90 -12.05 7.70
C PHE A 154 7.36 -12.08 7.57
N LEU A 155 6.72 -11.02 8.03
CA LEU A 155 5.29 -10.78 8.06
C LEU A 155 4.96 -9.64 7.10
N ASP A 156 4.02 -9.87 6.18
CA ASP A 156 3.44 -8.80 5.35
C ASP A 156 2.50 -7.95 6.22
N VAL A 157 2.84 -6.67 6.40
CA VAL A 157 2.09 -5.75 7.24
C VAL A 157 0.74 -5.40 6.63
N ALA A 158 0.69 -5.17 5.30
CA ALA A 158 -0.54 -4.80 4.62
C ALA A 158 -1.56 -5.94 4.67
N LEU A 159 -1.09 -7.18 4.47
CA LEU A 159 -1.92 -8.37 4.60
C LEU A 159 -2.46 -8.52 6.03
N SER A 160 -1.62 -8.29 7.03
CA SER A 160 -1.99 -8.39 8.44
C SER A 160 -3.01 -7.32 8.85
N ILE A 161 -2.87 -6.09 8.36
CA ILE A 161 -3.85 -5.01 8.57
C ILE A 161 -5.17 -5.38 7.89
N GLY A 162 -5.13 -5.84 6.64
CA GLY A 162 -6.33 -6.28 5.92
C GLY A 162 -7.07 -7.37 6.68
N GLN A 163 -6.36 -8.41 7.14
CA GLN A 163 -6.95 -9.47 7.97
C GLN A 163 -7.56 -8.92 9.26
N ALA A 164 -6.87 -8.01 9.96
CA ALA A 164 -7.38 -7.41 11.19
C ALA A 164 -8.64 -6.57 10.96
N ILE A 165 -8.72 -5.83 9.85
CA ILE A 165 -9.90 -5.04 9.46
C ILE A 165 -11.12 -5.97 9.26
N PHE A 166 -10.91 -7.13 8.63
CA PHE A 166 -11.99 -8.06 8.31
C PHE A 166 -12.25 -9.15 9.37
N ALA A 167 -11.38 -9.31 10.38
CA ALA A 167 -11.50 -10.36 11.39
C ALA A 167 -12.81 -10.30 12.19
N ASN A 168 -13.38 -9.10 12.33
CA ASN A 168 -14.62 -8.85 13.10
C ASN A 168 -15.83 -8.56 12.21
N MET A 169 -15.73 -8.79 10.89
CA MET A 169 -16.86 -8.62 9.98
C MET A 169 -17.85 -9.78 10.14
N GLY A 170 -18.98 -9.52 10.81
CA GLY A 170 -20.10 -10.47 10.95
C GLY A 170 -20.39 -10.91 12.38
N THR A 171 -19.50 -10.65 13.32
CA THR A 171 -19.86 -10.53 14.74
C THR A 171 -20.42 -9.12 14.94
N ASP A 172 -21.63 -8.98 15.50
CA ASP A 172 -22.29 -7.70 15.77
C ASP A 172 -21.26 -6.62 16.13
N ALA A 173 -20.93 -5.76 15.16
CA ALA A 173 -19.75 -4.91 15.24
C ALA A 173 -19.90 -4.03 16.47
N GLU A 174 -19.02 -4.25 17.45
CA GLU A 174 -19.15 -3.77 18.83
C GLU A 174 -19.08 -2.23 18.98
N TYR A 175 -19.06 -1.47 17.88
CA TYR A 175 -19.01 0.00 17.87
C TYR A 175 -19.68 0.64 16.66
N ALA A 176 -20.83 0.13 16.18
CA ALA A 176 -21.70 0.99 15.38
C ALA A 176 -22.29 2.08 16.30
N ASP A 177 -21.62 3.23 16.39
CA ASP A 177 -22.22 4.42 17.01
C ASP A 177 -23.58 4.73 16.33
N ASP A 178 -24.49 5.47 16.98
CA ASP A 178 -25.82 5.85 16.43
C ASP A 178 -25.77 6.40 14.98
N ASP A 179 -24.62 6.98 14.61
CA ASP A 179 -24.30 7.50 13.28
C ASP A 179 -24.12 6.42 12.18
N GLY A 180 -23.96 5.14 12.52
CA GLY A 180 -23.71 4.02 11.59
C GLY A 180 -22.25 3.85 11.13
N ILE A 181 -21.28 4.43 11.85
CA ILE A 181 -19.84 4.23 11.60
C ILE A 181 -19.35 3.02 12.38
N VAL A 182 -18.67 2.10 11.72
CA VAL A 182 -17.95 0.96 12.32
C VAL A 182 -16.50 1.34 12.58
N VAL A 183 -15.95 0.91 13.72
CA VAL A 183 -14.58 1.20 14.15
C VAL A 183 -13.86 -0.11 14.52
N SER A 184 -12.72 -0.37 13.88
CA SER A 184 -11.93 -1.60 14.02
C SER A 184 -10.47 -1.27 14.39
N PRO A 185 -10.10 -1.36 15.68
CA PRO A 185 -8.71 -1.18 16.11
C PRO A 185 -7.85 -2.39 15.74
N PHE A 186 -6.56 -2.16 15.49
CA PHE A 186 -5.59 -3.22 15.20
C PHE A 186 -4.22 -2.92 15.82
N SER A 187 -3.44 -3.98 16.04
CA SER A 187 -2.04 -3.87 16.42
C SER A 187 -1.24 -5.04 15.86
N ILE A 188 -0.07 -4.73 15.30
CA ILE A 188 0.84 -5.68 14.67
C ILE A 188 2.24 -5.36 15.19
N SER A 189 2.91 -6.34 15.80
CA SER A 189 4.25 -6.18 16.34
C SER A 189 5.24 -7.10 15.64
N SER A 190 6.47 -6.62 15.46
CA SER A 190 7.59 -7.49 15.13
C SER A 190 7.85 -8.44 16.29
N ALA A 191 8.33 -9.65 15.99
CA ALA A 191 8.55 -10.67 17.02
C ALA A 191 9.64 -10.33 18.04
N ASP A 192 10.57 -9.45 17.67
CA ASP A 192 11.59 -8.89 18.56
C ASP A 192 11.10 -7.67 19.35
N GLY A 193 9.84 -7.26 19.16
CA GLY A 193 9.22 -6.09 19.82
C GLY A 193 9.85 -4.75 19.42
N CYS A 194 10.76 -4.74 18.43
CA CYS A 194 11.50 -3.56 18.03
C CYS A 194 10.67 -2.57 17.20
N CYS A 195 9.61 -3.05 16.55
CA CYS A 195 8.61 -2.21 15.88
C CYS A 195 7.20 -2.71 16.24
N THR A 196 6.31 -1.79 16.54
CA THR A 196 4.87 -2.07 16.67
C THR A 196 4.10 -1.03 15.91
N ILE A 197 3.16 -1.48 15.10
CA ILE A 197 2.19 -0.65 14.39
C ILE A 197 0.86 -0.86 15.10
N SER A 198 0.25 0.23 15.56
CA SER A 198 -1.08 0.22 16.16
C SER A 198 -1.93 1.24 15.44
N GLY A 199 -3.19 0.92 15.17
CA GLY A 199 -4.05 1.81 14.42
C GLY A 199 -5.51 1.47 14.57
N CYS A 200 -6.31 2.20 13.81
CA CYS A 200 -7.74 2.01 13.77
C CYS A 200 -8.28 2.33 12.38
N HIS A 201 -9.18 1.48 11.92
CA HIS A 201 -9.95 1.66 10.70
C HIS A 201 -11.37 2.08 11.08
N ALA A 202 -11.87 3.17 10.53
CA ALA A 202 -13.26 3.59 10.68
C ALA A 202 -13.92 3.65 9.31
N TYR A 203 -15.13 3.11 9.16
CA TYR A 203 -15.84 3.13 7.88
C TYR A 203 -17.36 3.14 8.03
N TYR A 204 -18.05 3.48 6.96
CA TYR A 204 -19.47 3.19 6.77
C TYR A 204 -19.75 2.74 5.33
N PRO A 205 -20.69 1.81 5.13
CA PRO A 205 -21.07 1.36 3.80
C PRO A 205 -22.03 2.36 3.12
N ILE A 206 -21.80 2.63 1.83
CA ILE A 206 -22.68 3.34 0.92
C ILE A 206 -23.24 2.30 -0.07
N PRO A 207 -24.55 2.01 -0.05
CA PRO A 207 -25.15 1.06 -0.97
C PRO A 207 -25.20 1.67 -2.39
N LEU A 208 -24.80 0.91 -3.39
CA LEU A 208 -24.83 1.35 -4.79
C LEU A 208 -26.17 1.08 -5.49
N GLY A 209 -27.13 0.41 -4.84
CA GLY A 209 -28.49 0.25 -5.37
C GLY A 209 -28.63 -0.60 -6.65
N GLN A 210 -27.55 -1.18 -7.16
CA GLN A 210 -27.63 -2.25 -8.16
C GLN A 210 -27.94 -3.57 -7.44
N THR A 211 -28.80 -4.42 -8.02
CA THR A 211 -29.19 -5.71 -7.43
C THR A 211 -27.96 -6.55 -7.07
N GLY A 212 -27.64 -6.66 -5.78
CA GLY A 212 -26.48 -7.37 -5.24
C GLY A 212 -25.91 -6.72 -3.97
N ALA A 213 -24.93 -7.35 -3.33
CA ALA A 213 -24.21 -6.83 -2.14
C ALA A 213 -23.19 -5.72 -2.47
N ASN A 214 -23.43 -4.98 -3.55
CA ASN A 214 -22.50 -3.97 -4.07
C ASN A 214 -22.55 -2.73 -3.17
N SER A 215 -21.65 -2.69 -2.19
CA SER A 215 -21.47 -1.54 -1.31
C SER A 215 -20.08 -0.94 -1.52
N VAL A 216 -19.96 0.34 -1.20
CA VAL A 216 -18.67 1.01 -1.13
C VAL A 216 -18.42 1.46 0.28
N TRP A 217 -17.23 1.22 0.80
CA TRP A 217 -16.85 1.79 2.08
C TRP A 217 -16.23 3.14 1.89
N HIS A 218 -16.82 4.14 2.52
CA HIS A 218 -16.11 5.38 2.82
C HIS A 218 -15.39 5.16 4.15
N ALA A 219 -14.05 5.19 4.10
CA ALA A 219 -13.19 4.72 5.17
C ALA A 219 -12.11 5.73 5.53
N ALA A 220 -11.59 5.63 6.74
CA ALA A 220 -10.37 6.29 7.19
C ALA A 220 -9.53 5.29 7.99
N ILE A 221 -8.23 5.23 7.72
CA ILE A 221 -7.26 4.51 8.55
C ILE A 221 -6.36 5.53 9.23
N VAL A 222 -6.15 5.35 10.53
CA VAL A 222 -5.14 6.12 11.29
C VAL A 222 -4.20 5.13 11.97
N MET A 223 -2.91 5.36 11.80
CA MET A 223 -1.86 4.48 12.33
C MET A 223 -0.82 5.27 13.12
N ASN A 224 -0.29 4.61 14.13
CA ASN A 224 0.85 5.00 14.93
C ASN A 224 1.89 3.88 14.84
N LYS A 225 3.18 4.24 14.79
CA LYS A 225 4.27 3.27 14.92
C LYS A 225 5.12 3.59 16.15
N THR A 226 5.55 2.55 16.84
CA THR A 226 6.49 2.65 17.95
C THR A 226 7.71 1.80 17.64
N THR A 227 8.88 2.44 17.50
CA THR A 227 10.12 1.79 17.06
C THR A 227 11.25 1.98 18.08
N THR A 228 12.19 1.05 18.14
CA THR A 228 13.47 1.23 18.84
C THR A 228 14.47 2.01 17.99
N GLU A 229 15.52 2.57 18.60
CA GLU A 229 16.60 3.25 17.87
C GLU A 229 17.33 2.29 16.91
N ALA A 230 17.62 1.07 17.37
CA ALA A 230 18.25 0.02 16.56
C ALA A 230 17.42 -0.32 15.31
N TYR A 231 16.09 -0.39 15.45
CA TYR A 231 15.19 -0.62 14.32
C TYR A 231 15.29 0.51 13.29
N ARG A 232 15.23 1.77 13.74
CA ARG A 232 15.29 2.93 12.85
C ARG A 232 16.59 3.01 12.08
N PHE A 233 17.72 2.72 12.72
CA PHE A 233 19.02 2.70 12.03
C PHE A 233 19.06 1.62 10.94
N HIS A 234 18.56 0.42 11.24
CA HIS A 234 18.48 -0.68 10.28
C HIS A 234 17.52 -0.37 9.12
N GLU A 235 16.34 0.18 9.41
CA GLU A 235 15.34 0.58 8.41
C GLU A 235 15.91 1.65 7.49
N PHE A 236 16.54 2.71 8.04
CA PHE A 236 17.18 3.76 7.26
C PHE A 236 18.28 3.23 6.34
N ALA A 237 19.14 2.34 6.85
CA ALA A 237 20.19 1.70 6.05
C ALA A 237 19.60 0.86 4.90
N SER A 238 18.52 0.12 5.16
CA SER A 238 17.85 -0.74 4.17
C SER A 238 17.17 0.07 3.08
N THR A 239 16.40 1.11 3.44
CA THR A 239 15.69 1.97 2.48
C THR A 239 16.65 2.77 1.59
N ARG A 240 17.78 3.25 2.16
CA ARG A 240 18.81 3.95 1.38
C ARG A 240 19.50 3.01 0.38
N ALA A 241 19.75 1.75 0.75
CA ALA A 241 20.32 0.76 -0.17
C ALA A 241 19.38 0.45 -1.36
N LEU A 242 18.07 0.62 -1.17
CA LEU A 242 17.04 0.37 -2.17
C LEU A 242 16.60 1.61 -2.94
N THR A 243 17.27 2.75 -2.78
CA THR A 243 16.96 3.95 -3.57
C THR A 243 18.17 4.36 -4.39
N ILE A 244 18.06 4.26 -5.71
CA ILE A 244 19.05 4.82 -6.63
C ILE A 244 18.37 5.99 -7.32
N SER A 245 19.02 7.15 -7.25
CA SER A 245 18.65 8.32 -8.04
C SER A 245 19.92 8.95 -8.56
N GLN A 246 20.32 8.56 -9.76
CA GLN A 246 21.42 9.19 -10.47
C GLN A 246 20.86 10.25 -11.42
N PRO A 247 21.49 11.44 -11.49
CA PRO A 247 21.14 12.38 -12.54
C PRO A 247 21.38 11.71 -13.90
N VAL A 248 20.44 11.86 -14.82
CA VAL A 248 20.61 11.38 -16.19
C VAL A 248 21.69 12.23 -16.85
N LYS A 249 22.95 11.79 -16.72
CA LYS A 249 24.07 12.34 -17.47
C LYS A 249 24.13 11.56 -18.77
N MET A 250 23.64 12.17 -19.84
CA MET A 250 23.83 11.63 -21.16
C MET A 250 25.32 11.70 -21.48
N ASP A 251 25.92 10.56 -21.77
CA ASP A 251 27.22 10.59 -22.43
C ASP A 251 26.97 11.13 -23.83
N ASN A 252 27.50 12.31 -24.13
CA ASN A 252 27.48 12.94 -25.45
C ASN A 252 28.26 12.12 -26.52
N GLY A 253 28.62 10.86 -26.24
CA GLY A 253 29.51 10.04 -27.04
C GLY A 253 28.83 9.16 -28.08
N SER A 254 27.56 8.78 -27.90
CA SER A 254 26.80 8.07 -28.92
C SER A 254 25.90 9.06 -29.64
N GLY A 255 26.28 9.52 -30.84
CA GLY A 255 25.45 10.39 -31.69
C GLY A 255 24.10 9.78 -32.12
N ASN A 256 23.74 8.60 -31.59
CA ASN A 256 22.48 7.92 -31.85
C ASN A 256 21.48 8.16 -30.73
N PRO A 257 20.18 8.26 -31.07
CA PRO A 257 19.14 8.42 -30.07
C PRO A 257 18.96 7.13 -29.25
N GLN A 258 18.87 7.28 -27.93
CA GLN A 258 18.72 6.17 -26.99
C GLN A 258 17.38 6.27 -26.25
N TRP A 259 16.79 5.11 -25.96
CA TRP A 259 15.53 5.05 -25.22
C TRP A 259 15.77 5.10 -23.72
N LEU A 260 15.09 6.03 -23.05
CA LEU A 260 14.97 6.07 -21.60
C LEU A 260 13.58 5.57 -21.21
N VAL A 261 13.53 4.44 -20.51
CA VAL A 261 12.31 3.68 -20.24
C VAL A 261 12.07 3.60 -18.75
N THR A 262 10.92 4.10 -18.31
CA THR A 262 10.42 3.93 -16.95
C THR A 262 9.46 2.75 -16.91
N MET A 263 9.68 1.83 -15.98
CA MET A 263 8.89 0.62 -15.79
C MET A 263 8.43 0.50 -14.35
N SER A 264 7.26 -0.12 -14.17
CA SER A 264 6.71 -0.53 -12.87
C SER A 264 6.63 -2.05 -12.83
N VAL A 265 7.19 -2.65 -11.79
CA VAL A 265 7.17 -4.07 -11.52
C VAL A 265 6.28 -4.30 -10.28
N PRO A 266 5.02 -4.73 -10.46
CA PRO A 266 4.12 -5.00 -9.34
C PRO A 266 4.41 -6.39 -8.76
N TRP A 267 5.01 -6.45 -7.57
CA TRP A 267 5.22 -7.69 -6.85
C TRP A 267 3.91 -8.22 -6.26
N GLU A 268 3.84 -9.53 -6.03
CA GLU A 268 2.61 -10.16 -5.50
C GLU A 268 2.32 -9.72 -4.05
N ASP A 269 3.36 -9.61 -3.24
CA ASP A 269 3.28 -9.29 -1.81
C ASP A 269 4.54 -8.55 -1.35
N ALA A 270 4.47 -7.90 -0.18
CA ALA A 270 5.56 -7.07 0.32
C ALA A 270 6.80 -7.89 0.70
N VAL A 271 6.63 -9.15 1.10
CA VAL A 271 7.73 -10.05 1.47
C VAL A 271 8.53 -10.42 0.22
N SER A 272 7.85 -10.86 -0.84
CA SER A 272 8.42 -11.13 -2.16
C SER A 272 9.12 -9.88 -2.70
N ALA A 273 8.48 -8.71 -2.60
CA ALA A 273 9.09 -7.44 -3.01
C ALA A 273 10.40 -7.14 -2.24
N SER A 274 10.39 -7.30 -0.91
CA SER A 274 11.56 -7.02 -0.05
C SER A 274 12.75 -7.95 -0.31
N LYS A 275 12.48 -9.17 -0.81
CA LYS A 275 13.51 -10.17 -1.13
C LYS A 275 14.00 -10.08 -2.57
N LEU A 276 13.07 -9.97 -3.52
CA LEU A 276 13.36 -10.09 -4.95
C LEU A 276 13.76 -8.75 -5.58
N ALA A 277 13.25 -7.62 -5.11
CA ALA A 277 13.63 -6.31 -5.66
C ALA A 277 15.14 -6.00 -5.48
N PRO A 278 15.78 -6.23 -4.31
CA PRO A 278 17.23 -6.07 -4.18
C PRO A 278 18.02 -7.02 -5.09
N ALA A 279 17.57 -8.26 -5.25
CA ALA A 279 18.23 -9.24 -6.10
C ALA A 279 18.10 -8.87 -7.59
N LEU A 280 16.94 -8.38 -8.02
CA LEU A 280 16.73 -7.80 -9.36
C LEU A 280 17.63 -6.59 -9.59
N LEU A 281 17.77 -5.72 -8.58
CA LEU A 281 18.66 -4.58 -8.65
C LEU A 281 20.12 -5.01 -8.89
N ASN A 282 20.61 -5.97 -8.11
CA ASN A 282 21.96 -6.52 -8.28
C ASN A 282 22.15 -7.15 -9.66
N GLU A 283 21.15 -7.87 -10.17
CA GLU A 283 21.19 -8.48 -11.50
C GLU A 283 21.24 -7.43 -12.62
N LEU A 284 20.45 -6.36 -12.52
CA LEU A 284 20.46 -5.25 -13.49
C LEU A 284 21.75 -4.42 -13.42
N GLN A 285 22.46 -4.46 -12.31
CA GLN A 285 23.77 -3.83 -12.12
C GLN A 285 24.94 -4.79 -12.41
N SER A 286 24.66 -6.03 -12.79
CA SER A 286 25.69 -7.01 -13.10
C SER A 286 26.56 -6.56 -14.28
N THR A 287 27.79 -7.06 -14.31
CA THR A 287 28.75 -6.75 -15.37
C THR A 287 28.23 -7.14 -16.74
N ASP A 288 27.48 -8.25 -16.85
CA ASP A 288 26.95 -8.74 -18.12
C ASP A 288 25.90 -7.79 -18.73
N VAL A 289 25.01 -7.24 -17.89
CA VAL A 289 23.98 -6.28 -18.35
C VAL A 289 24.61 -4.93 -18.68
N THR A 290 25.53 -4.46 -17.84
CA THR A 290 26.17 -3.15 -18.00
C THR A 290 27.17 -3.11 -19.16
N GLN A 291 27.85 -4.23 -19.48
CA GLN A 291 28.74 -4.33 -20.65
C GLN A 291 28.01 -4.19 -21.98
N VAL A 292 26.75 -4.63 -22.05
CA VAL A 292 25.90 -4.48 -23.25
C VAL A 292 25.41 -3.02 -23.41
N GLY A 293 25.70 -2.14 -22.44
CA GLY A 293 25.41 -0.70 -22.50
C GLY A 293 24.12 -0.30 -21.79
N TRP A 294 23.44 -1.22 -21.08
CA TRP A 294 22.28 -0.88 -20.27
C TRP A 294 22.69 -0.11 -19.03
N ARG A 295 21.95 0.94 -18.69
CA ARG A 295 22.23 1.76 -17.50
C ARG A 295 20.97 1.99 -16.68
N LEU A 296 21.06 1.76 -15.37
CA LEU A 296 20.00 2.02 -14.41
C LEU A 296 20.19 3.38 -13.75
N TYR A 297 19.24 4.30 -13.98
CA TYR A 297 19.26 5.65 -13.41
C TYR A 297 18.44 5.80 -12.15
N TYR A 298 17.32 5.10 -12.10
CA TYR A 298 16.38 5.21 -10.99
C TYR A 298 15.88 3.85 -10.59
N HIS A 299 15.86 3.63 -9.28
CA HIS A 299 15.24 2.49 -8.63
C HIS A 299 14.57 2.98 -7.35
N SER A 300 13.29 2.65 -7.17
CA SER A 300 12.59 2.76 -5.90
C SER A 300 11.72 1.53 -5.67
N LEU A 301 11.46 1.22 -4.40
CA LEU A 301 10.50 0.21 -3.99
C LEU A 301 9.47 0.86 -3.06
N ASP A 302 8.24 0.97 -3.54
CA ASP A 302 7.12 1.57 -2.83
C ASP A 302 6.10 0.48 -2.47
N GLY A 303 6.32 -0.21 -1.35
CA GLY A 303 5.47 -1.31 -0.92
C GLY A 303 5.67 -2.54 -1.80
N THR A 304 4.66 -2.89 -2.59
CA THR A 304 4.74 -3.96 -3.59
C THR A 304 5.16 -3.47 -4.97
N ASP A 305 5.22 -2.16 -5.21
CA ASP A 305 5.51 -1.61 -6.53
C ASP A 305 6.97 -1.17 -6.62
N GLN A 306 7.76 -1.82 -7.47
CA GLN A 306 9.13 -1.39 -7.76
C GLN A 306 9.14 -0.56 -9.05
N ARG A 307 9.76 0.62 -9.00
CA ARG A 307 9.93 1.49 -10.16
C ARG A 307 11.37 1.48 -10.63
N LEU A 308 11.55 1.32 -11.94
CA LEU A 308 12.84 1.25 -12.61
C LEU A 308 12.89 2.31 -13.71
N LYS A 309 14.06 2.95 -13.89
CA LYS A 309 14.34 3.78 -15.06
C LYS A 309 15.64 3.33 -15.71
N LEU A 310 15.51 2.72 -16.87
CA LEU A 310 16.62 2.16 -17.64
C LEU A 310 16.87 2.98 -18.90
N GLN A 311 18.13 3.20 -19.22
CA GLN A 311 18.57 3.60 -20.56
C GLN A 311 18.95 2.37 -21.35
N CYS A 312 18.40 2.30 -22.55
CA CYS A 312 18.66 1.25 -23.51
C CYS A 312 19.94 1.57 -24.29
N PRO A 313 20.73 0.55 -24.67
CA PRO A 313 21.79 0.71 -25.65
C PRO A 313 21.25 1.18 -27.01
N ASP A 314 22.15 1.64 -27.87
CA ASP A 314 21.82 2.03 -29.25
C ASP A 314 21.09 0.91 -30.00
N GLY A 315 19.99 1.26 -30.67
CA GLY A 315 19.19 0.30 -31.45
C GLY A 315 18.26 -0.59 -30.63
N PHE A 316 18.24 -0.48 -29.30
CA PHE A 316 17.30 -1.20 -28.45
C PHE A 316 16.04 -0.41 -28.18
N THR A 317 14.90 -1.10 -28.17
CA THR A 317 13.55 -0.53 -28.01
C THR A 317 13.02 -0.71 -26.58
N PRO A 318 11.95 0.03 -26.19
CA PRO A 318 11.27 -0.19 -24.91
C PRO A 318 10.75 -1.62 -24.72
N ALA A 319 10.37 -2.31 -25.80
CA ALA A 319 9.95 -3.70 -25.75
C ALA A 319 11.10 -4.64 -25.35
N GLN A 320 12.31 -4.38 -25.86
CA GLN A 320 13.50 -5.13 -25.47
C GLN A 320 13.92 -4.81 -24.03
N ALA A 321 13.74 -3.57 -23.56
CA ALA A 321 13.95 -3.22 -22.15
C ALA A 321 13.01 -4.00 -21.22
N LYS A 322 11.71 -4.07 -21.56
CA LYS A 322 10.74 -4.93 -20.85
C LYS A 322 11.15 -6.41 -20.89
N GLY A 323 11.65 -6.87 -22.04
CA GLY A 323 12.18 -8.22 -22.22
C GLY A 323 13.35 -8.55 -21.31
N LEU A 324 14.33 -7.64 -21.20
CA LEU A 324 15.50 -7.76 -20.32
C LEU A 324 15.06 -7.88 -18.86
N VAL A 325 14.26 -6.93 -18.37
CA VAL A 325 13.80 -6.94 -16.97
C VAL A 325 13.01 -8.23 -16.67
N ARG A 326 12.17 -8.68 -17.60
CA ARG A 326 11.46 -9.96 -17.45
C ARG A 326 12.42 -11.15 -17.37
N GLY A 327 13.50 -11.14 -18.14
CA GLY A 327 14.58 -12.14 -18.06
C GLY A 327 15.22 -12.16 -16.69
N CYS A 328 15.73 -11.01 -16.23
CA CYS A 328 16.37 -10.87 -14.92
C CYS A 328 15.45 -11.31 -13.77
N ILE A 329 14.15 -10.98 -13.82
CA ILE A 329 13.20 -11.45 -12.81
C ILE A 329 13.10 -12.97 -12.79
N LYS A 330 13.05 -13.63 -13.95
CA LYS A 330 13.01 -15.11 -14.02
C LYS A 330 14.24 -15.73 -13.40
N ASP A 331 15.41 -15.15 -13.65
CA ASP A 331 16.68 -15.68 -13.14
C ASP A 331 16.80 -15.47 -11.63
N VAL A 332 16.37 -14.30 -11.12
CA VAL A 332 16.32 -14.01 -9.68
C VAL A 332 15.32 -14.90 -8.94
N VAL A 333 14.14 -15.16 -9.51
CA VAL A 333 13.16 -16.08 -8.91
C VAL A 333 13.72 -17.51 -8.87
N ARG A 334 14.37 -17.96 -9.96
CA ARG A 334 14.99 -19.29 -10.02
C ARG A 334 16.11 -19.44 -9.00
N SER A 335 16.97 -18.43 -8.86
CA SER A 335 18.13 -18.49 -7.96
C SER A 335 17.75 -18.36 -6.48
N SER A 336 16.65 -17.68 -6.17
CA SER A 336 16.20 -17.48 -4.78
C SER A 336 15.58 -18.73 -4.13
N GLY A 337 15.36 -19.81 -4.88
CA GLY A 337 14.78 -21.05 -4.36
C GLY A 337 13.35 -20.89 -3.80
N MET A 338 12.74 -19.72 -3.96
CA MET A 338 11.32 -19.51 -3.66
C MET A 338 10.51 -20.28 -4.71
N LEU A 339 10.21 -21.54 -4.41
CA LEU A 339 8.96 -22.14 -4.88
C LEU A 339 7.86 -21.28 -4.26
N LEU A 340 7.39 -20.32 -5.05
CA LEU A 340 6.24 -19.50 -4.73
C LEU A 340 5.11 -20.47 -4.34
N SER A 341 4.48 -20.20 -3.20
CA SER A 341 3.47 -21.00 -2.48
C SER A 341 2.76 -22.08 -3.34
N PRO A 342 2.40 -23.27 -2.82
CA PRO A 342 1.65 -24.28 -3.58
C PRO A 342 0.31 -23.79 -4.19
N ASN A 343 -0.17 -22.59 -3.82
CA ASN A 343 -1.32 -21.90 -4.42
C ASN A 343 -0.94 -20.76 -5.40
N ALA A 344 0.35 -20.56 -5.70
CA ALA A 344 0.84 -19.53 -6.61
C ALA A 344 0.62 -20.00 -8.06
N SER A 345 -0.20 -19.23 -8.78
CA SER A 345 -0.49 -19.45 -10.20
C SER A 345 0.81 -19.62 -11.01
N PRO A 346 0.91 -20.53 -11.99
CA PRO A 346 2.12 -20.74 -12.81
C PRO A 346 2.56 -19.53 -13.67
N TYR A 347 1.90 -18.38 -13.56
CA TYR A 347 2.18 -17.12 -14.23
C TYR A 347 2.84 -16.11 -13.27
N LEU A 348 4.05 -16.40 -12.78
CA LEU A 348 4.69 -15.65 -11.67
C LEU A 348 5.71 -14.58 -12.08
N THR A 349 5.88 -14.31 -13.38
CA THR A 349 6.52 -13.05 -13.78
C THR A 349 5.49 -11.93 -13.67
N PRO A 350 5.70 -10.92 -12.81
CA PRO A 350 4.79 -9.79 -12.71
C PRO A 350 4.65 -9.12 -14.08
N ASP A 351 3.45 -8.63 -14.42
CA ASP A 351 3.28 -7.93 -15.68
C ASP A 351 3.93 -6.55 -15.57
N ILE A 352 5.14 -6.45 -16.12
CA ILE A 352 5.93 -5.23 -16.12
C ILE A 352 5.19 -4.18 -16.97
N LEU A 353 4.79 -3.09 -16.34
CA LEU A 353 4.12 -1.99 -17.01
C LEU A 353 5.18 -0.98 -17.47
N VAL A 354 5.27 -0.73 -18.77
CA VAL A 354 6.05 0.40 -19.29
C VAL A 354 5.18 1.65 -19.08
N THR A 355 5.61 2.51 -18.16
CA THR A 355 4.83 3.70 -17.76
C THR A 355 5.21 4.94 -18.57
N MET A 356 6.47 5.01 -19.01
CA MET A 356 6.97 6.08 -19.86
C MET A 356 8.13 5.58 -20.70
N SER A 357 8.18 6.00 -21.96
CA SER A 357 9.33 5.77 -22.84
C SER A 357 9.63 7.06 -23.58
N THR A 358 10.85 7.56 -23.42
CA THR A 358 11.29 8.80 -24.07
C THR A 358 12.51 8.48 -24.91
N LEU A 359 12.45 8.83 -26.19
CA LEU A 359 13.63 8.82 -27.04
C LEU A 359 14.43 10.08 -26.74
N VAL A 360 15.70 9.92 -26.44
CA VAL A 360 16.56 11.06 -26.12
C VAL A 360 17.74 11.10 -27.08
N PHE A 361 18.01 12.29 -27.58
CA PHE A 361 19.10 12.55 -28.52
C PHE A 361 20.32 13.05 -27.74
N GLY A 362 21.52 12.57 -28.08
CA GLY A 362 22.74 13.24 -27.67
C GLY A 362 22.75 14.64 -28.28
N GLY A 363 22.66 15.66 -27.43
CA GLY A 363 22.68 17.05 -27.88
C GLY A 363 24.10 17.53 -28.10
N ASP A 364 24.40 17.97 -29.32
CA ASP A 364 25.54 18.83 -29.59
C ASP A 364 25.35 20.13 -28.81
N ASN A 365 26.34 20.47 -27.98
CA ASN A 365 26.50 21.81 -27.41
C ASN A 365 27.62 22.51 -28.17
#